data_AF-A0A849EEX8-F1
#
_entry.id   AF-A0A849EEX8-F1
#
_cell.length_a   1.000
_cell.length_b   1.000
_cell.length_c   1.000
_cell.angle_alpha   90.00
_cell.angle_beta   90.00
_cell.angle_gamma   90.00
#
_symmetry.space_group_name_H-M   'P 1'
#
loop_
_entity.id
_entity.type
_entity.pdbx_description
1 polymer ?
#
loop_
_entity_poly.entity_id
_entity_poly.type
_entity_poly.pdbx_seq_one_letter_code
_entity_poly.pdbx_strand_id
1 'polypeptide(L)'
;MTTATKDSSGHAETPADLSAGIASRFPTAYSILFGLILFMAALTWFVPAGQYDRVENEALGREVAVPGSYKAVEAAPQSLFDIFLAPVNGFYSQSAGTANAIDVSLFVLIIGGFLGVVNSTGAINAGIARAMNALRGREKWMIPIMMALFAAGGTTYGMAEETLAFYVLIIPVMIAARYDAVTGVAIILVGAGIGVLGSTINPFATTIASNAAGIPFTTGMMLRFIILGAGWVACVAYVMWYAERVRANPELSIVANMKTANEAHFKLKGSADDEFTARHKLILFLFTLTFGVMIWGVSSQGWWMAEMSGLFLAAAIVVGIVGWVGEKP
;
A
#
# COMPACT_ATOMS: atom_id res chain seq x y z
N MET A 1 39.42 7.67 44.53
CA MET A 1 38.88 7.24 43.23
C MET A 1 37.41 7.61 43.17
N THR A 2 37.18 8.74 42.51
CA THR A 2 35.94 9.20 41.84
C THR A 2 34.58 8.80 42.40
N THR A 3 34.03 9.73 43.17
CA THR A 3 32.61 9.93 43.48
C THR A 3 31.78 10.08 42.19
N ALA A 4 30.74 9.24 42.06
CA ALA A 4 29.71 9.40 41.05
C ALA A 4 28.85 10.63 41.37
N THR A 5 29.02 11.70 40.61
CA THR A 5 28.09 12.82 40.57
C THR A 5 26.81 12.36 39.87
N LYS A 6 25.78 12.15 40.67
CA LYS A 6 24.40 11.99 40.22
C LYS A 6 23.95 13.34 39.69
N ASP A 7 24.05 13.52 38.38
CA ASP A 7 23.55 14.72 37.72
C ASP A 7 22.02 14.74 37.89
N SER A 8 21.55 15.73 38.62
CA SER A 8 20.16 15.92 39.04
C SER A 8 19.56 17.12 38.30
N SER A 9 19.74 17.16 36.99
CA SER A 9 19.00 18.07 36.13
C SER A 9 17.71 17.38 35.70
N GLY A 10 16.61 17.72 36.37
CA GLY A 10 15.26 17.36 35.94
C GLY A 10 14.97 17.96 34.57
N HIS A 11 15.29 17.22 33.51
CA HIS A 11 14.73 17.48 32.19
C HIS A 11 13.30 16.94 32.25
N ALA A 12 12.33 17.85 32.30
CA ALA A 12 10.94 17.49 32.05
C ALA A 12 10.89 16.87 30.65
N GLU A 13 10.61 15.57 30.57
CA GLU A 13 10.43 14.87 29.29
C GLU A 13 9.41 15.66 28.47
N THR A 14 9.83 16.11 27.30
CA THR A 14 8.93 16.87 26.43
C THR A 14 7.85 15.92 25.89
N PRO A 15 6.66 16.42 25.49
CA PRO A 15 5.65 15.57 24.84
C PRO A 15 6.20 14.81 23.60
N ALA A 16 7.25 15.36 22.96
CA ALA A 16 7.97 14.71 21.88
C ALA A 16 8.76 13.47 22.36
N ASP A 17 9.43 13.54 23.51
CA ASP A 17 10.18 12.43 24.13
C ASP A 17 9.25 11.28 24.55
N LEU A 18 8.07 11.61 25.07
CA LEU A 18 7.03 10.64 25.43
C LEU A 18 6.43 9.93 24.19
N SER A 19 6.24 10.66 23.09
CA SER A 19 5.76 10.08 21.83
C SER A 19 6.79 9.15 21.18
N ALA A 20 8.08 9.48 21.28
CA ALA A 20 9.18 8.64 20.82
C ALA A 20 9.30 7.35 21.65
N GLY A 21 9.00 7.40 22.95
CA GLY A 21 9.00 6.25 23.85
C GLY A 21 7.89 5.23 23.58
N ILE A 22 6.71 5.66 23.12
CA ILE A 22 5.58 4.75 22.82
C ILE A 22 5.71 4.17 21.40
N ALA A 23 6.10 4.98 20.41
CA ALA A 23 6.31 4.52 19.04
C ALA A 23 7.48 3.53 18.91
N SER A 24 8.54 3.68 19.71
CA SER A 24 9.69 2.75 19.75
C SER A 24 9.40 1.42 20.46
N ARG A 25 8.24 1.27 21.12
CA ARG A 25 7.86 0.06 21.87
C ARG A 25 6.75 -0.77 21.24
N PHE A 26 6.20 -0.35 20.09
CA PHE A 26 5.20 -1.15 19.41
C PHE A 26 5.88 -2.32 18.67
N PRO A 27 5.41 -3.57 18.83
CA PRO A 27 6.00 -4.71 18.14
C PRO A 27 5.93 -4.54 16.61
N THR A 28 6.98 -4.97 15.92
CA THR A 28 6.97 -4.98 14.45
C THR A 28 5.90 -5.93 13.92
N ALA A 29 5.45 -5.74 12.67
CA ALA A 29 4.53 -6.68 12.02
C ALA A 29 5.04 -8.13 12.09
N TYR A 30 6.35 -8.35 11.93
CA TYR A 30 6.98 -9.66 12.06
C TYR A 30 6.84 -10.24 13.48
N SER A 31 7.06 -9.40 14.50
CA SER A 31 6.90 -9.81 15.90
C SER A 31 5.44 -10.16 16.22
N ILE A 32 4.48 -9.39 15.70
CA ILE A 32 3.05 -9.65 15.88
C ILE A 32 2.67 -10.97 15.20
N LEU A 33 3.07 -11.16 13.94
CA LEU A 33 2.77 -12.38 13.19
C LEU A 33 3.38 -13.63 13.85
N PHE A 34 4.63 -13.54 14.31
CA PHE A 34 5.26 -14.65 15.02
C PHE A 34 4.58 -14.92 16.37
N GLY A 35 4.20 -13.87 17.11
CA GLY A 35 3.42 -13.99 18.33
C GLY A 35 2.06 -14.65 18.11
N LEU A 36 1.39 -14.32 17.01
CA LEU A 36 0.14 -14.97 16.60
C LEU A 36 0.33 -16.45 16.26
N ILE A 37 1.42 -16.82 15.58
CA ILE A 37 1.73 -18.23 15.29
C ILE A 37 1.91 -19.00 16.61
N LEU A 38 2.70 -18.46 17.55
CA LEU A 38 2.90 -19.08 18.85
C LEU A 38 1.60 -19.22 19.64
N PHE A 39 0.78 -18.18 19.63
CA PHE A 39 -0.52 -18.17 20.30
C PHE A 39 -1.48 -19.20 19.69
N MET A 40 -1.61 -19.22 18.37
CA MET A 40 -2.46 -20.17 17.66
C MET A 40 -1.98 -21.62 17.85
N ALA A 41 -0.67 -21.85 17.80
CA ALA A 41 -0.09 -23.15 18.11
C ALA A 41 -0.45 -23.54 19.56
N ALA A 42 -0.23 -22.65 20.53
CA ALA A 42 -0.57 -22.88 21.95
C ALA A 42 -2.02 -23.34 22.12
N LEU A 43 -2.96 -22.68 21.42
CA LEU A 43 -4.37 -23.04 21.45
C LEU A 43 -4.65 -24.46 20.93
N THR A 44 -3.86 -25.00 20.01
CA THR A 44 -4.07 -26.37 19.49
C THR A 44 -3.87 -27.48 20.54
N TRP A 45 -3.17 -27.19 21.64
CA TRP A 45 -3.05 -28.13 22.76
C TRP A 45 -4.19 -28.03 23.77
N PHE A 46 -4.83 -26.86 23.89
CA PHE A 46 -5.85 -26.61 24.91
C PHE A 46 -7.28 -26.64 24.38
N VAL A 47 -7.49 -26.30 23.11
CA VAL A 47 -8.81 -26.21 22.48
C VAL A 47 -9.10 -27.53 21.77
N PRO A 48 -10.19 -28.25 22.14
CA PRO A 48 -10.58 -29.48 21.46
C PRO A 48 -10.84 -29.26 19.97
N ALA A 49 -10.31 -30.14 19.13
CA ALA A 49 -10.59 -30.12 17.71
C ALA A 49 -12.05 -30.52 17.46
N GLY A 50 -12.73 -29.80 16.57
CA GLY A 50 -14.10 -30.12 16.18
C GLY A 50 -14.39 -29.71 14.76
N GLN A 51 -15.35 -30.40 14.15
CA GLN A 51 -15.81 -30.13 12.80
C GLN A 51 -17.33 -30.13 12.73
N TYR A 52 -17.87 -29.40 11.76
CA TYR A 52 -19.28 -29.46 11.37
C TYR A 52 -19.40 -30.30 10.10
N ASP A 53 -20.49 -31.06 9.97
CA ASP A 53 -20.87 -31.61 8.69
C ASP A 53 -21.22 -30.47 7.74
N ARG A 54 -20.82 -30.62 6.48
CA ARG A 54 -21.04 -29.63 5.43
C ARG A 54 -21.94 -30.21 4.36
N VAL A 55 -22.90 -29.40 3.92
CA VAL A 55 -23.80 -29.74 2.82
C VAL A 55 -23.78 -28.63 1.78
N GLU A 56 -23.92 -29.00 0.52
CA GLU A 56 -24.01 -28.05 -0.58
C GLU A 56 -25.31 -27.23 -0.44
N ASN A 57 -25.19 -25.91 -0.39
CA ASN A 57 -26.33 -25.02 -0.35
C ASN A 57 -26.55 -24.41 -1.72
N GLU A 58 -27.55 -24.90 -2.45
CA GLU A 58 -27.87 -24.43 -3.82
C GLU A 58 -28.17 -22.93 -3.88
N ALA A 59 -28.73 -22.34 -2.83
CA ALA A 59 -29.03 -20.90 -2.78
C ALA A 59 -27.79 -20.03 -2.59
N LEU A 60 -26.73 -20.57 -1.98
CA LEU A 60 -25.47 -19.86 -1.71
C LEU A 60 -24.32 -20.31 -2.63
N GLY A 61 -24.52 -21.36 -3.44
CA GLY A 61 -23.51 -21.92 -4.34
C GLY A 61 -22.24 -22.40 -3.63
N ARG A 62 -22.33 -22.76 -2.35
CA ARG A 62 -21.18 -23.20 -1.54
C ARG A 62 -21.61 -24.16 -0.43
N GLU A 63 -20.63 -24.90 0.09
CA GLU A 63 -20.82 -25.73 1.28
C GLU A 63 -21.08 -24.87 2.52
N VAL A 64 -22.12 -25.24 3.28
CA VAL A 64 -22.44 -24.61 4.57
C VAL A 64 -22.44 -25.64 5.69
N ALA A 65 -22.01 -25.22 6.88
CA ALA A 65 -22.07 -26.04 8.07
C ALA A 65 -23.53 -26.31 8.48
N VAL A 66 -23.85 -27.56 8.78
CA VAL A 66 -25.18 -27.94 9.26
C VAL A 66 -25.34 -27.51 10.73
N PRO A 67 -26.36 -26.70 11.07
CA PRO A 67 -26.61 -26.31 12.46
C PRO A 67 -26.80 -27.54 13.35
N GLY A 68 -26.10 -27.59 14.48
CA GLY A 68 -26.19 -28.69 15.45
C GLY A 68 -25.36 -29.93 15.12
N SER A 69 -24.65 -29.98 13.98
CA SER A 69 -23.82 -31.14 13.59
C SER A 69 -22.39 -31.10 14.14
N TYR A 70 -22.14 -30.33 15.21
CA TYR A 70 -20.79 -30.23 15.75
C TYR A 70 -20.36 -31.58 16.34
N LYS A 71 -19.20 -32.08 15.91
CA LYS A 71 -18.57 -33.27 16.48
C LYS A 71 -17.12 -32.99 16.81
N ALA A 72 -16.70 -33.44 17.98
CA ALA A 72 -15.28 -33.47 18.34
C ALA A 72 -14.55 -34.47 17.43
N VAL A 73 -13.33 -34.13 17.04
CA VAL A 73 -12.45 -35.00 16.23
C VAL A 73 -11.13 -35.22 16.95
N GLU A 74 -10.32 -36.13 16.41
CA GLU A 74 -8.98 -36.37 16.93
C GLU A 74 -8.15 -35.07 16.91
N ALA A 75 -7.54 -34.74 18.05
CA ALA A 75 -6.75 -33.54 18.18
C ALA A 75 -5.43 -33.68 17.41
N ALA A 76 -5.08 -32.65 16.64
CA ALA A 76 -3.82 -32.55 15.90
C ALA A 76 -2.98 -31.37 16.44
N PRO A 77 -2.38 -31.49 17.64
CA PRO A 77 -1.58 -30.43 18.23
C PRO A 77 -0.36 -30.14 17.36
N GLN A 78 -0.04 -28.85 17.17
CA GLN A 78 1.07 -28.42 16.33
C GLN A 78 2.41 -28.72 17.00
N SER A 79 3.39 -29.28 16.29
CA SER A 79 4.72 -29.50 16.88
C SER A 79 5.55 -28.22 16.93
N LEU A 80 6.64 -28.23 17.70
CA LEU A 80 7.63 -27.13 17.66
C LEU A 80 8.18 -26.91 16.24
N PHE A 81 8.32 -27.97 15.45
CA PHE A 81 8.78 -27.88 14.07
C PHE A 81 7.74 -27.17 13.19
N ASP A 82 6.45 -27.46 13.38
CA ASP A 82 5.35 -26.84 12.63
C ASP A 82 5.26 -25.34 12.92
N ILE A 83 5.58 -24.90 14.14
CA ILE A 83 5.67 -23.47 14.49
C ILE A 83 6.73 -22.75 13.64
N PHE A 84 7.91 -23.34 13.48
CA PHE A 84 8.98 -22.75 12.66
C PHE A 84 8.69 -22.86 11.16
N LEU A 85 8.00 -23.92 10.73
CA LEU A 85 7.58 -24.08 9.34
C LEU A 85 6.37 -23.24 8.97
N ALA A 86 5.57 -22.78 9.93
CA ALA A 86 4.32 -22.07 9.68
C ALA A 86 4.46 -20.86 8.73
N PRO A 87 5.49 -19.99 8.82
CA PRO A 87 5.69 -18.93 7.84
C PRO A 87 5.92 -19.46 6.42
N VAL A 88 6.70 -20.54 6.26
CA VAL A 88 7.00 -21.14 4.95
C VAL A 88 5.74 -21.80 4.39
N ASN A 89 5.07 -22.61 5.19
CA ASN A 89 3.81 -23.26 4.82
C ASN A 89 2.71 -22.25 4.52
N GLY A 90 2.72 -21.08 5.17
CA GLY A 90 1.82 -19.96 4.88
C GLY A 90 1.96 -19.40 3.47
N PHE A 91 3.14 -19.52 2.85
CA PHE A 91 3.33 -19.23 1.42
C PHE A 91 3.03 -20.46 0.56
N TYR A 92 3.72 -21.56 0.83
CA TYR A 92 3.60 -22.80 0.07
C TYR A 92 3.83 -24.00 0.99
N SER A 93 2.83 -24.87 1.07
CA SER A 93 2.96 -26.14 1.78
C SER A 93 3.24 -27.24 0.75
N GLN A 94 4.49 -27.69 0.70
CA GLN A 94 4.89 -28.77 -0.19
C GLN A 94 4.21 -30.10 0.16
N SER A 95 4.05 -30.39 1.45
CA SER A 95 3.43 -31.63 1.92
C SER A 95 1.95 -31.72 1.57
N ALA A 96 1.23 -30.59 1.58
CA ALA A 96 -0.17 -30.53 1.15
C ALA A 96 -0.33 -30.27 -0.35
N GLY A 97 0.74 -29.91 -1.05
CA GLY A 97 0.69 -29.48 -2.46
C GLY A 97 -0.11 -28.20 -2.68
N THR A 98 -0.30 -27.37 -1.63
CA THR A 98 -1.15 -26.19 -1.67
C THR A 98 -0.32 -24.92 -1.77
N ALA A 99 -0.59 -24.14 -2.81
CA ALA A 99 -0.18 -22.74 -2.90
C ALA A 99 -1.11 -21.90 -2.03
N ASN A 100 -0.57 -21.31 -0.96
CA ASN A 100 -1.31 -20.46 -0.04
C ASN A 100 -1.12 -19.00 -0.46
N ALA A 101 -0.15 -18.28 0.10
CA ALA A 101 0.14 -16.89 -0.25
C ALA A 101 1.25 -16.71 -1.31
N ILE A 102 1.79 -17.80 -1.88
CA ILE A 102 2.93 -17.72 -2.83
C ILE A 102 2.58 -16.98 -4.12
N ASP A 103 1.34 -17.08 -4.58
CA ASP A 103 0.83 -16.38 -5.75
C ASP A 103 0.79 -14.86 -5.52
N VAL A 104 0.42 -14.41 -4.32
CA VAL A 104 0.49 -13.00 -3.89
C VAL A 104 1.94 -12.51 -3.89
N SER A 105 2.88 -13.29 -3.33
CA SER A 105 4.30 -12.92 -3.30
C SER A 105 4.89 -12.76 -4.69
N LEU A 106 4.59 -13.69 -5.60
CA LEU A 106 5.05 -13.62 -6.99
C LEU A 106 4.43 -12.42 -7.71
N PHE A 107 3.15 -12.16 -7.49
CA PHE A 107 2.48 -10.99 -8.03
C PHE A 107 3.14 -9.68 -7.57
N VAL A 108 3.37 -9.51 -6.26
CA VAL A 108 4.05 -8.33 -5.69
C VAL A 108 5.46 -8.15 -6.25
N LEU A 109 6.20 -9.24 -6.43
CA LEU A 109 7.53 -9.21 -7.06
C LEU A 109 7.45 -8.74 -8.52
N ILE A 110 6.50 -9.27 -9.30
CA ILE A 110 6.36 -8.97 -10.73
C ILE A 110 5.86 -7.54 -10.95
N ILE A 111 4.88 -7.06 -10.19
CA ILE A 111 4.44 -5.66 -10.28
C ILE A 111 5.55 -4.70 -9.85
N GLY A 112 6.32 -5.04 -8.81
CA GLY A 112 7.52 -4.29 -8.43
C GLY A 112 8.56 -4.25 -9.55
N GLY A 113 8.77 -5.36 -10.27
CA GLY A 113 9.61 -5.43 -11.46
C GLY A 113 9.10 -4.57 -12.62
N PHE A 114 7.80 -4.63 -12.92
CA PHE A 114 7.14 -3.77 -13.91
C PHE A 114 7.34 -2.29 -13.59
N LEU A 115 7.09 -1.88 -12.35
CA LEU A 115 7.32 -0.50 -11.90
C LEU A 115 8.78 -0.12 -11.98
N GLY A 116 9.69 -1.02 -11.63
CA GLY A 116 11.13 -0.81 -11.79
C GLY A 116 11.50 -0.51 -13.24
N VAL A 117 10.98 -1.29 -14.19
CA VAL A 117 11.19 -1.06 -15.63
C VAL A 117 10.59 0.29 -16.05
N VAL A 118 9.32 0.57 -15.74
CA VAL A 118 8.65 1.83 -16.10
C VAL A 118 9.40 3.03 -15.51
N ASN A 119 9.80 2.97 -14.24
CA ASN A 119 10.54 4.03 -13.57
C ASN A 119 11.93 4.24 -14.18
N SER A 120 12.62 3.16 -14.58
CA SER A 120 13.94 3.25 -15.24
C SER A 120 13.90 4.00 -16.56
N THR A 121 12.73 4.10 -17.20
CA THR A 121 12.55 4.88 -18.44
C THR A 121 12.46 6.39 -18.23
N GLY A 122 12.31 6.87 -16.99
CA GLY A 122 12.08 8.29 -16.69
C GLY A 122 10.67 8.81 -17.02
N ALA A 123 9.79 8.00 -17.62
CA ALA A 123 8.46 8.43 -18.06
C ALA A 123 7.55 8.93 -16.92
N ILE A 124 7.57 8.25 -15.77
CA ILE A 124 6.82 8.67 -14.56
C ILE A 124 7.33 10.02 -14.06
N ASN A 125 8.66 10.16 -13.93
CA ASN A 125 9.31 11.40 -13.48
C ASN A 125 8.98 12.56 -14.42
N ALA A 126 9.12 12.37 -15.74
CA ALA A 126 8.81 13.38 -16.74
C ALA A 126 7.31 13.73 -16.77
N GLY A 127 6.41 12.75 -16.61
CA GLY A 127 4.97 12.96 -16.56
C GLY A 127 4.53 13.81 -15.37
N ILE A 128 5.04 13.48 -14.19
CA ILE A 128 4.78 14.24 -12.97
C ILE A 128 5.46 15.61 -13.03
N ALA A 129 6.72 15.71 -13.47
CA ALA A 129 7.40 16.99 -13.66
C ALA A 129 6.63 17.92 -14.62
N ARG A 130 6.02 17.36 -15.68
CA ARG A 130 5.14 18.10 -16.59
C ARG A 130 3.84 18.54 -15.92
N ALA A 131 3.16 17.65 -15.20
CA ALA A 131 1.95 18.00 -14.44
C ALA A 131 2.25 19.12 -13.43
N MET A 132 3.42 19.02 -12.80
CA MET A 132 3.95 19.98 -11.85
C MET A 132 4.31 21.33 -12.46
N ASN A 133 5.00 21.35 -13.59
CA ASN A 133 5.31 22.59 -14.31
C ASN A 133 4.03 23.28 -14.81
N ALA A 134 3.02 22.53 -15.23
CA ALA A 134 1.70 23.07 -15.60
C ALA A 134 0.94 23.69 -14.40
N LEU A 135 1.30 23.30 -13.17
CA LEU A 135 0.69 23.79 -11.93
C LEU A 135 1.51 24.87 -11.22
N ARG A 136 2.64 25.33 -11.80
CA ARG A 136 3.43 26.45 -11.25
C ARG A 136 2.57 27.71 -11.07
N GLY A 137 2.64 28.33 -9.90
CA GLY A 137 1.79 29.47 -9.51
C GLY A 137 0.41 29.10 -8.99
N ARG A 138 0.07 27.80 -8.96
CA ARG A 138 -1.18 27.25 -8.39
C ARG A 138 -0.87 26.12 -7.42
N GLU A 139 0.17 26.28 -6.60
CA GLU A 139 0.70 25.20 -5.76
C GLU A 139 -0.35 24.61 -4.81
N LYS A 140 -1.29 25.47 -4.37
CA LYS A 140 -2.44 25.07 -3.54
C LYS A 140 -3.32 23.99 -4.19
N TRP A 141 -3.44 23.98 -5.52
CA TRP A 141 -4.25 23.01 -6.25
C TRP A 141 -3.54 21.67 -6.47
N MET A 142 -2.22 21.61 -6.24
CA MET A 142 -1.48 20.36 -6.40
C MET A 142 -1.94 19.31 -5.38
N ILE A 143 -2.23 19.71 -4.15
CA ILE A 143 -2.69 18.81 -3.08
C ILE A 143 -3.98 18.06 -3.49
N PRO A 144 -5.11 18.74 -3.81
CA PRO A 144 -6.33 18.02 -4.18
C PRO A 144 -6.16 17.19 -5.46
N ILE A 145 -5.45 17.69 -6.47
CA ILE A 145 -5.28 16.96 -7.74
C ILE A 145 -4.47 15.68 -7.54
N MET A 146 -3.34 15.77 -6.83
CA MET A 146 -2.51 14.60 -6.54
C MET A 146 -3.23 13.62 -5.61
N MET A 147 -3.92 14.10 -4.57
CA MET A 147 -4.72 13.25 -3.70
C MET A 147 -5.85 12.54 -4.45
N ALA A 148 -6.50 13.19 -5.42
CA ALA A 148 -7.49 12.54 -6.29
C ALA A 148 -6.86 11.44 -7.16
N LEU A 149 -5.68 11.68 -7.70
CA LEU A 149 -4.93 10.68 -8.47
C LEU A 149 -4.60 9.44 -7.62
N PHE A 150 -4.07 9.64 -6.41
CA PHE A 150 -3.77 8.53 -5.50
C PHE A 150 -5.03 7.85 -4.99
N ALA A 151 -6.11 8.59 -4.71
CA ALA A 151 -7.40 8.01 -4.33
C ALA A 151 -8.00 7.16 -5.46
N ALA A 152 -7.83 7.57 -6.72
CA ALA A 152 -8.23 6.77 -7.88
C ALA A 152 -7.45 5.45 -7.94
N GLY A 153 -6.13 5.45 -7.73
CA GLY A 153 -5.35 4.22 -7.62
C GLY A 153 -5.77 3.35 -6.44
N GLY A 154 -5.98 3.95 -5.27
CA GLY A 154 -6.41 3.26 -4.05
C GLY A 154 -7.77 2.60 -4.18
N THR A 155 -8.77 3.27 -4.78
CA THR A 155 -10.13 2.73 -4.89
C THR A 155 -10.28 1.66 -5.97
N THR A 156 -9.43 1.72 -7.01
CA THR A 156 -9.55 0.82 -8.16
C THR A 156 -8.73 -0.44 -8.00
N TYR A 157 -7.48 -0.35 -7.56
CA TYR A 157 -6.61 -1.52 -7.44
C TYR A 157 -5.82 -1.58 -6.13
N GLY A 158 -6.11 -0.70 -5.18
CA GLY A 158 -5.45 -0.74 -3.89
C GLY A 158 -3.98 -0.32 -3.95
N MET A 159 -3.69 0.79 -4.62
CA MET A 159 -2.34 1.33 -4.87
C MET A 159 -1.55 1.69 -3.59
N ALA A 160 -1.29 0.78 -2.67
CA ALA A 160 -0.54 1.08 -1.45
C ALA A 160 0.97 0.92 -1.71
N GLU A 161 1.38 -0.23 -2.23
CA GLU A 161 2.78 -0.61 -2.43
C GLU A 161 3.44 0.23 -3.52
N GLU A 162 2.71 0.54 -4.58
CA GLU A 162 3.21 1.26 -5.75
C GLU A 162 3.44 2.74 -5.44
N THR A 163 2.80 3.28 -4.39
CA THR A 163 2.97 4.67 -3.98
C THR A 163 4.39 4.99 -3.49
N LEU A 164 5.15 3.99 -3.04
CA LEU A 164 6.49 4.16 -2.48
C LEU A 164 7.44 4.90 -3.43
N ALA A 165 7.36 4.62 -4.73
CA ALA A 165 8.16 5.29 -5.75
C ALA A 165 7.86 6.79 -5.86
N PHE A 166 6.63 7.20 -5.57
CA PHE A 166 6.18 8.58 -5.73
C PHE A 166 6.66 9.49 -4.60
N TYR A 167 7.02 8.96 -3.42
CA TYR A 167 7.53 9.78 -2.31
C TYR A 167 8.82 10.51 -2.67
N VAL A 168 9.74 9.82 -3.36
CA VAL A 168 11.03 10.38 -3.82
C VAL A 168 10.82 11.59 -4.74
N LEU A 169 9.66 11.69 -5.38
CA LEU A 169 9.35 12.74 -6.35
C LEU A 169 8.48 13.85 -5.77
N ILE A 170 7.38 13.49 -5.10
CA ILE A 170 6.42 14.45 -4.55
C ILE A 170 7.03 15.24 -3.38
N ILE A 171 7.85 14.61 -2.53
CA ILE A 171 8.46 15.28 -1.38
C ILE A 171 9.36 16.47 -1.82
N PRO A 172 10.37 16.30 -2.69
CA PRO A 172 11.19 17.42 -3.18
C PRO A 172 10.36 18.54 -3.78
N VAL A 173 9.29 18.19 -4.48
CA VAL A 173 8.42 19.14 -5.16
C VAL A 173 7.58 19.93 -4.16
N MET A 174 7.03 19.29 -3.13
CA MET A 174 6.33 19.99 -2.04
C MET A 174 7.27 20.95 -1.30
N ILE A 175 8.51 20.50 -1.02
CA ILE A 175 9.54 21.34 -0.41
C ILE A 175 9.85 22.55 -1.30
N ALA A 176 10.02 22.36 -2.61
CA ALA A 176 10.24 23.45 -3.56
C ALA A 176 9.05 24.43 -3.64
N ALA A 177 7.83 23.95 -3.42
CA ALA A 177 6.60 24.75 -3.33
C ALA A 177 6.42 25.46 -1.96
N ARG A 178 7.42 25.39 -1.08
CA ARG A 178 7.42 25.95 0.30
C ARG A 178 6.51 25.23 1.29
N TYR A 179 6.13 23.99 0.99
CA TYR A 179 5.53 23.07 1.96
C TYR A 179 6.62 22.23 2.63
N ASP A 180 6.25 21.35 3.55
CA ASP A 180 7.18 20.44 4.22
C ASP A 180 7.13 19.01 3.65
N ALA A 181 8.06 18.16 4.09
CA ALA A 181 8.09 16.75 3.68
C ALA A 181 6.83 15.98 4.11
N VAL A 182 6.24 16.33 5.26
CA VAL A 182 5.01 15.71 5.77
C VAL A 182 3.84 15.98 4.84
N THR A 183 3.75 17.16 4.24
CA THR A 183 2.73 17.44 3.21
C THR A 183 2.87 16.49 2.01
N GLY A 184 4.10 16.26 1.54
CA GLY A 184 4.36 15.31 0.44
C GLY A 184 3.96 13.88 0.81
N VAL A 185 4.28 13.46 2.03
CA VAL A 185 3.86 12.16 2.57
C VAL A 185 2.34 12.06 2.67
N ALA A 186 1.68 13.09 3.20
CA ALA A 186 0.24 13.11 3.43
C ALA A 186 -0.56 13.05 2.12
N ILE A 187 -0.13 13.76 1.08
CA ILE A 187 -0.74 13.70 -0.26
C ILE A 187 -0.84 12.26 -0.75
N ILE A 188 0.24 11.50 -0.58
CA ILE A 188 0.34 10.13 -1.07
C ILE A 188 -0.40 9.17 -0.13
N LEU A 189 0.01 9.14 1.15
CA LEU A 189 -0.49 8.19 2.15
C LEU A 189 -2.00 8.35 2.37
N VAL A 190 -2.44 9.59 2.61
CA VAL A 190 -3.86 9.86 2.87
C VAL A 190 -4.68 9.75 1.59
N GLY A 191 -4.13 10.20 0.45
CA GLY A 191 -4.78 10.07 -0.86
C GLY A 191 -5.05 8.61 -1.25
N ALA A 192 -4.03 7.77 -1.25
CA ALA A 192 -4.18 6.34 -1.54
C ALA A 192 -5.03 5.64 -0.47
N GLY A 193 -4.79 5.96 0.82
CA GLY A 193 -5.53 5.39 1.94
C GLY A 193 -7.03 5.66 1.90
N ILE A 194 -7.46 6.89 1.57
CA ILE A 194 -8.90 7.17 1.43
C ILE A 194 -9.50 6.48 0.20
N GLY A 195 -8.71 6.30 -0.86
CA GLY A 195 -9.09 5.47 -2.00
C GLY A 195 -9.41 4.05 -1.57
N VAL A 196 -8.53 3.43 -0.77
CA VAL A 196 -8.73 2.07 -0.24
C VAL A 196 -9.94 2.02 0.70
N LEU A 197 -10.11 3.02 1.57
CA LEU A 197 -11.25 3.09 2.49
C LEU A 197 -12.58 3.16 1.71
N GLY A 198 -12.63 3.96 0.64
CA GLY A 198 -13.73 4.03 -0.31
C GLY A 198 -13.57 3.10 -1.51
N SER A 199 -13.03 1.89 -1.33
CA SER A 199 -12.73 0.95 -2.42
C SER A 199 -13.95 0.64 -3.27
N THR A 200 -13.85 0.76 -4.59
CA THR A 200 -14.96 0.52 -5.53
C THR A 200 -14.84 -0.85 -6.18
N ILE A 201 -13.74 -1.05 -6.91
CA ILE A 201 -13.43 -2.25 -7.69
C ILE A 201 -12.09 -2.87 -7.28
N ASN A 202 -11.54 -2.44 -6.14
CA ASN A 202 -10.28 -2.94 -5.60
C ASN A 202 -10.31 -4.47 -5.40
N PRO A 203 -9.49 -5.22 -6.16
CA PRO A 203 -9.50 -6.67 -6.11
C PRO A 203 -8.94 -7.21 -4.79
N PHE A 204 -8.01 -6.50 -4.16
CA PHE A 204 -7.36 -6.91 -2.91
C PHE A 204 -8.18 -6.63 -1.65
N ALA A 205 -9.26 -5.85 -1.77
CA ALA A 205 -10.12 -5.51 -0.65
C ALA A 205 -11.57 -5.89 -0.93
N THR A 206 -12.26 -5.09 -1.74
CA THR A 206 -13.70 -5.22 -1.94
C THR A 206 -14.08 -6.51 -2.66
N THR A 207 -13.35 -6.91 -3.69
CA THR A 207 -13.68 -8.12 -4.45
C THR A 207 -13.45 -9.38 -3.62
N ILE A 208 -12.31 -9.50 -2.92
CA ILE A 208 -12.04 -10.62 -2.00
C ILE A 208 -13.09 -10.70 -0.90
N ALA A 209 -13.40 -9.59 -0.24
CA ALA A 209 -14.39 -9.57 0.83
C ALA A 209 -15.80 -9.97 0.33
N SER A 210 -16.16 -9.52 -0.87
CA SER A 210 -17.46 -9.85 -1.48
C SER A 210 -17.54 -11.31 -1.91
N ASN A 211 -16.47 -11.86 -2.48
CA ASN A 211 -16.35 -13.28 -2.81
C ASN A 211 -16.44 -14.15 -1.55
N ALA A 212 -15.75 -13.78 -0.47
CA ALA A 212 -15.84 -14.46 0.82
C ALA A 212 -17.25 -14.41 1.43
N ALA A 213 -17.94 -13.27 1.26
CA ALA A 213 -19.33 -13.10 1.69
C ALA A 213 -20.35 -13.78 0.77
N GLY A 214 -19.96 -14.21 -0.44
CA GLY A 214 -20.87 -14.79 -1.44
C GLY A 214 -21.84 -13.77 -2.04
N ILE A 215 -21.45 -12.49 -2.13
CA ILE A 215 -22.28 -11.42 -2.71
C ILE A 215 -21.56 -10.78 -3.90
N PRO A 216 -22.30 -10.21 -4.88
CA PRO A 216 -21.68 -9.43 -5.94
C PRO A 216 -20.89 -8.25 -5.36
N PHE A 217 -19.68 -8.02 -5.85
CA PHE A 217 -18.85 -6.89 -5.37
C PHE A 217 -19.52 -5.52 -5.62
N THR A 218 -20.44 -5.44 -6.59
CA THR A 218 -21.22 -4.24 -6.89
C THR A 218 -22.24 -3.89 -5.81
N THR A 219 -22.54 -4.82 -4.91
CA THR A 219 -23.44 -4.59 -3.77
C THR A 219 -22.87 -3.49 -2.87
N GLY A 220 -23.67 -2.46 -2.60
CA GLY A 220 -23.25 -1.33 -1.75
C GLY A 220 -22.38 -0.28 -2.47
N MET A 221 -22.23 -0.34 -3.80
CA MET A 221 -21.37 0.58 -4.56
C MET A 221 -21.70 2.07 -4.32
N MET A 222 -22.99 2.43 -4.20
CA MET A 222 -23.38 3.82 -3.91
C MET A 222 -22.84 4.31 -2.57
N LEU A 223 -22.90 3.48 -1.52
CA LEU A 223 -22.34 3.80 -0.21
C LEU A 223 -20.82 4.01 -0.31
N ARG A 224 -20.13 3.17 -1.09
CA ARG A 224 -18.68 3.31 -1.28
C ARG A 224 -18.31 4.59 -2.01
N PHE A 225 -19.09 5.02 -3.01
CA PHE A 225 -18.91 6.33 -3.65
C PHE A 225 -19.15 7.49 -2.69
N ILE A 226 -20.14 7.38 -1.80
CA ILE A 226 -20.39 8.41 -0.77
C ILE A 226 -19.22 8.48 0.21
N ILE A 227 -18.74 7.32 0.69
CA ILE A 227 -17.58 7.23 1.59
C ILE A 227 -16.33 7.79 0.91
N LEU A 228 -16.07 7.40 -0.33
CA LEU A 228 -14.95 7.88 -1.12
C LEU A 228 -15.01 9.39 -1.31
N GLY A 229 -16.14 9.92 -1.76
CA GLY A 229 -16.31 11.35 -2.03
C GLY A 229 -16.23 12.20 -0.76
N ALA A 230 -17.02 11.86 0.27
CA ALA A 230 -17.05 12.60 1.52
C ALA A 230 -15.71 12.50 2.27
N GLY A 231 -15.14 11.30 2.33
CA GLY A 231 -13.84 11.07 2.94
C GLY A 231 -12.72 11.77 2.18
N TRP A 232 -12.72 11.75 0.85
CA TRP A 232 -11.73 12.46 0.04
C TRP A 232 -11.79 13.96 0.29
N VAL A 233 -12.99 14.56 0.32
CA VAL A 233 -13.17 15.99 0.66
C VAL A 233 -12.62 16.29 2.06
N ALA A 234 -12.95 15.48 3.06
CA ALA A 234 -12.47 15.67 4.43
C ALA A 234 -10.95 15.57 4.54
N CYS A 235 -10.36 14.54 3.91
CA CYS A 235 -8.91 14.33 3.86
C CYS A 235 -8.19 15.47 3.13
N VAL A 236 -8.68 15.90 1.96
CA VAL A 236 -8.13 17.03 1.22
C VAL A 236 -8.20 18.30 2.05
N ALA A 237 -9.34 18.60 2.68
CA ALA A 237 -9.50 19.77 3.52
C ALA A 237 -8.49 19.77 4.68
N TYR A 238 -8.29 18.62 5.32
CA TYR A 238 -7.31 18.46 6.39
C TYR A 238 -5.86 18.66 5.92
N VAL A 239 -5.46 18.01 4.82
CA VAL A 239 -4.10 18.13 4.28
C VAL A 239 -3.83 19.55 3.79
N MET A 240 -4.79 20.18 3.12
CA MET A 240 -4.72 21.60 2.71
C MET A 240 -4.56 22.52 3.92
N TRP A 241 -5.35 22.30 4.97
CA TRP A 241 -5.27 23.07 6.21
C TRP A 241 -3.89 22.94 6.87
N TYR A 242 -3.36 21.72 6.99
CA TYR A 242 -2.03 21.48 7.52
C TYR A 242 -0.95 22.17 6.67
N ALA A 243 -0.99 21.94 5.36
CA ALA A 243 -0.01 22.45 4.41
C ALA A 243 0.04 23.99 4.42
N GLU A 244 -1.12 24.65 4.43
CA GLU A 244 -1.18 26.11 4.47
C GLU A 244 -0.72 26.69 5.82
N ARG A 245 -0.99 26.01 6.94
CA ARG A 245 -0.46 26.41 8.25
C ARG A 245 1.07 26.33 8.29
N VAL A 246 1.65 25.24 7.79
CA VAL A 246 3.11 25.06 7.75
C VAL A 246 3.76 26.03 6.75
N ARG A 247 3.12 26.28 5.61
CA ARG A 247 3.59 27.25 4.63
C ARG A 247 3.63 28.68 5.19
N ALA A 248 2.62 29.05 6.01
CA ALA A 248 2.56 30.36 6.66
C ALA A 248 3.52 30.48 7.85
N ASN A 249 3.65 29.42 8.65
CA ASN A 249 4.59 29.34 9.76
C ASN A 249 5.29 27.96 9.78
N PRO A 250 6.53 27.86 9.26
CA PRO A 250 7.29 26.61 9.19
C PRO A 250 7.55 25.92 10.53
N GLU A 251 7.51 26.65 11.65
CA GLU A 251 7.70 26.08 13.00
C GLU A 251 6.53 25.17 13.41
N LEU A 252 5.38 25.27 12.74
CA LEU A 252 4.24 24.40 12.98
C LEU A 252 4.38 23.01 12.33
N SER A 253 5.43 22.77 11.55
CA SER A 253 5.70 21.45 10.98
C SER A 253 6.07 20.46 12.09
N ILE A 254 5.53 19.24 12.02
CA ILE A 254 5.90 18.14 12.92
C ILE A 254 7.40 17.80 12.79
N VAL A 255 7.99 18.10 11.63
CA VAL A 255 9.41 17.89 11.32
C VAL A 255 10.17 19.20 11.18
N ALA A 256 9.74 20.26 11.90
CA ALA A 256 10.36 21.59 11.82
C ALA A 256 11.87 21.55 12.15
N ASN A 257 12.28 20.73 13.12
CA ASN A 257 13.68 20.50 13.48
C ASN A 257 14.51 19.84 12.37
N MET A 258 13.86 19.13 11.44
CA MET A 258 14.51 18.46 10.30
C MET A 258 14.47 19.29 9.02
N LYS A 259 13.92 20.52 9.03
CA LYS A 259 13.71 21.32 7.81
C LYS A 259 14.96 21.44 6.97
N THR A 260 16.07 21.91 7.54
CA THR A 260 17.34 22.11 6.82
C THR A 260 17.91 20.81 6.27
N ALA A 261 17.79 19.72 7.04
CA ALA A 261 18.24 18.39 6.62
C ALA A 261 17.40 17.85 5.46
N ASN A 262 16.07 18.01 5.53
CA ASN A 262 15.13 17.62 4.49
C ASN A 262 15.36 18.43 3.21
N GLU A 263 15.49 19.76 3.32
CA GLU A 263 15.82 20.63 2.19
C GLU A 263 17.16 20.25 1.53
N ALA A 264 18.17 19.87 2.33
CA ALA A 264 19.46 19.40 1.83
C ALA A 264 19.40 18.02 1.16
N HIS A 265 18.66 17.08 1.75
CA HIS A 265 18.51 15.71 1.27
C HIS A 265 17.68 15.64 -0.01
N PHE A 266 16.57 16.38 -0.05
CA PHE A 266 15.63 16.45 -1.18
C PHE A 266 15.92 17.62 -2.12
N LYS A 267 17.13 18.19 -2.11
CA LYS A 267 17.52 19.16 -3.15
C LYS A 267 17.27 18.50 -4.49
N LEU A 268 16.38 19.11 -5.28
CA LEU A 268 16.17 18.76 -6.68
C LEU A 268 17.53 18.89 -7.39
N LYS A 269 18.26 17.78 -7.50
CA LYS A 269 19.32 17.64 -8.49
C LYS A 269 18.58 17.66 -9.81
N GLY A 270 18.51 18.84 -10.41
CA GLY A 270 17.69 19.09 -11.59
C GLY A 270 18.00 18.08 -12.69
N SER A 271 16.97 17.37 -13.11
CA SER A 271 16.74 17.10 -14.54
C SER A 271 15.33 17.60 -14.85
N ALA A 272 15.14 18.92 -14.70
CA ALA A 272 14.03 19.63 -15.34
C ALA A 272 14.14 19.64 -16.88
N ASP A 273 15.18 18.99 -17.42
CA ASP A 273 15.46 18.82 -18.85
C ASP A 273 15.08 17.43 -19.40
N ASP A 274 14.44 16.55 -18.61
CA ASP A 274 13.82 15.36 -19.20
C ASP A 274 12.59 15.81 -20.00
N GLU A 275 12.85 16.18 -21.26
CA GLU A 275 11.84 16.63 -22.20
C GLU A 275 10.71 15.58 -22.24
N PHE A 276 9.46 16.03 -22.13
CA PHE A 276 8.32 15.11 -22.16
C PHE A 276 8.07 14.60 -23.58
N THR A 277 8.88 13.63 -23.98
CA THR A 277 8.93 13.07 -25.33
C THR A 277 7.67 12.27 -25.68
N ALA A 278 7.47 12.00 -26.98
CA ALA A 278 6.45 11.08 -27.45
C ALA A 278 6.62 9.67 -26.86
N ARG A 279 7.86 9.28 -26.55
CA ARG A 279 8.18 8.03 -25.88
C ARG A 279 7.63 7.97 -24.45
N HIS A 280 7.84 9.03 -23.66
CA HIS A 280 7.27 9.12 -22.31
C HIS A 280 5.74 9.02 -22.35
N LYS A 281 5.08 9.67 -23.33
CA LYS A 281 3.63 9.53 -23.54
C LYS A 281 3.22 8.10 -23.84
N LEU A 282 3.93 7.41 -24.72
CA LEU A 282 3.64 6.03 -25.07
C LEU A 282 3.81 5.09 -23.87
N ILE A 283 4.86 5.26 -23.07
CA ILE A 283 5.10 4.46 -21.86
C ILE A 283 4.02 4.71 -20.81
N LEU A 284 3.65 5.98 -20.57
CA LEU A 284 2.54 6.30 -19.66
C LEU A 284 1.21 5.76 -20.16
N PHE A 285 0.97 5.78 -21.47
CA PHE A 285 -0.21 5.15 -22.07
C PHE A 285 -0.22 3.64 -21.82
N LEU A 286 0.90 2.94 -22.08
CA LEU A 286 1.04 1.51 -21.81
C LEU A 286 0.85 1.20 -20.32
N PHE A 287 1.38 2.03 -19.44
CA PHE A 287 1.19 1.93 -18.00
C PHE A 287 -0.29 2.01 -17.62
N THR A 288 -1.00 3.06 -18.05
CA THR A 288 -2.43 3.22 -17.78
C THR A 288 -3.26 2.12 -18.43
N LEU A 289 -2.92 1.69 -19.64
CA LEU A 289 -3.57 0.59 -20.34
C LEU A 289 -3.42 -0.72 -19.57
N THR A 290 -2.23 -1.01 -19.04
CA THR A 290 -1.97 -2.21 -18.25
C THR A 290 -2.87 -2.25 -17.01
N PHE A 291 -2.94 -1.17 -16.25
CA PHE A 291 -3.87 -1.09 -15.11
C PHE A 291 -5.35 -1.18 -15.53
N GLY A 292 -5.72 -0.59 -16.67
CA GLY A 292 -7.08 -0.72 -17.22
C GLY A 292 -7.45 -2.17 -17.57
N VAL A 293 -6.54 -2.91 -18.22
CA VAL A 293 -6.72 -4.33 -18.54
C VAL A 293 -6.78 -5.17 -17.27
N MET A 294 -5.93 -4.89 -16.28
CA MET A 294 -5.97 -5.58 -14.99
C MET A 294 -7.33 -5.39 -14.30
N ILE A 295 -7.81 -4.15 -14.20
CA ILE A 295 -9.11 -3.83 -13.59
C ILE A 295 -10.23 -4.58 -14.32
N TRP A 296 -10.24 -4.56 -15.66
CA TRP A 296 -11.20 -5.30 -16.47
C TRP A 296 -11.11 -6.82 -16.24
N GLY A 297 -9.90 -7.37 -16.21
CA GLY A 297 -9.63 -8.79 -16.01
C GLY A 297 -10.16 -9.30 -14.68
N VAL A 298 -9.87 -8.59 -13.58
CA VAL A 298 -10.34 -9.03 -12.26
C VAL A 298 -11.85 -8.78 -12.08
N SER A 299 -12.37 -7.66 -12.59
CA SER A 299 -13.79 -7.34 -12.39
C SER A 299 -14.75 -8.18 -13.23
N SER A 300 -14.31 -8.71 -14.38
CA SER A 300 -15.21 -9.38 -15.33
C SER A 300 -14.74 -10.74 -15.84
N GLN A 301 -13.43 -11.00 -15.88
CA GLN A 301 -12.89 -12.25 -16.44
C GLN A 301 -12.47 -13.27 -15.37
N GLY A 302 -12.69 -12.96 -14.09
CA GLY A 302 -12.34 -13.83 -12.98
C GLY A 302 -10.83 -14.00 -12.79
N TRP A 303 -10.03 -13.03 -13.26
CA TRP A 303 -8.57 -13.11 -13.12
C TRP A 303 -8.15 -13.10 -11.65
N TRP A 304 -7.13 -13.90 -11.37
CA TRP A 304 -6.48 -13.94 -10.08
C TRP A 304 -5.00 -13.55 -10.24
N MET A 305 -4.17 -13.90 -9.25
CA MET A 305 -2.77 -13.47 -9.16
C MET A 305 -1.93 -13.90 -10.36
N ALA A 306 -2.18 -15.09 -10.91
CA ALA A 306 -1.40 -15.63 -12.03
C ALA A 306 -1.61 -14.83 -13.32
N GLU A 307 -2.87 -14.55 -13.69
CA GLU A 307 -3.21 -13.78 -14.89
C GLU A 307 -2.74 -12.33 -14.77
N MET A 308 -2.93 -11.72 -13.60
CA MET A 308 -2.41 -10.37 -13.33
C MET A 308 -0.88 -10.31 -13.43
N SER A 309 -0.20 -11.30 -12.86
CA SER A 309 1.26 -11.43 -12.98
C SER A 309 1.70 -11.55 -14.44
N GLY A 310 1.03 -12.38 -15.23
CA GLY A 310 1.29 -12.51 -16.67
C GLY A 310 1.12 -11.20 -17.43
N LEU A 311 0.06 -10.45 -17.12
CA LEU A 311 -0.19 -9.12 -17.70
C LEU A 311 0.95 -8.15 -17.38
N PHE A 312 1.33 -8.01 -16.11
CA PHE A 312 2.41 -7.07 -15.72
C PHE A 312 3.77 -7.49 -16.28
N LEU A 313 4.05 -8.79 -16.36
CA LEU A 313 5.27 -9.31 -16.99
C LEU A 313 5.31 -8.96 -18.49
N ALA A 314 4.21 -9.22 -19.21
CA ALA A 314 4.11 -8.86 -20.62
C ALA A 314 4.25 -7.35 -20.84
N ALA A 315 3.58 -6.54 -20.01
CA ALA A 315 3.68 -5.10 -20.04
C ALA A 315 5.11 -4.61 -19.73
N ALA A 316 5.81 -5.23 -18.78
CA ALA A 316 7.19 -4.90 -18.46
C ALA A 316 8.12 -5.16 -19.65
N ILE A 317 7.94 -6.28 -20.36
CA ILE A 317 8.71 -6.59 -21.57
C ILE A 317 8.44 -5.55 -22.66
N VAL A 318 7.16 -5.24 -22.93
CA VAL A 318 6.78 -4.24 -23.95
C VAL A 318 7.34 -2.86 -23.61
N VAL A 319 7.19 -2.42 -22.35
CA VAL A 319 7.75 -1.14 -21.88
C VAL A 319 9.27 -1.15 -21.93
N GLY A 320 9.94 -2.26 -21.60
CA GLY A 320 11.39 -2.38 -21.70
C GLY A 320 11.89 -2.20 -23.13
N ILE A 321 11.21 -2.81 -24.11
CA ILE A 321 11.50 -2.66 -25.54
C ILE A 321 11.27 -1.22 -26.01
N VAL A 322 10.11 -0.64 -25.69
CA VAL A 322 9.76 0.74 -26.07
C VAL A 322 10.68 1.77 -25.37
N GLY A 323 10.99 1.52 -24.11
CA GLY A 323 11.87 2.29 -23.24
C GLY A 323 13.36 2.15 -23.55
N TRP A 324 13.73 1.21 -24.44
CA TRP A 324 15.11 0.87 -24.82
C TRP A 324 16.03 0.94 -23.61
N VAL A 325 15.61 0.22 -22.57
CA VAL A 325 16.47 -0.08 -21.43
C VAL A 325 17.41 -1.16 -21.96
N GLY A 326 18.45 -0.75 -22.70
CA GLY A 326 19.46 -1.67 -23.20
C GLY A 326 19.97 -2.54 -22.05
N GLU A 327 20.27 -3.80 -22.34
CA GLU A 327 20.89 -4.68 -21.35
C GLU A 327 22.18 -4.01 -20.88
N LYS A 328 22.28 -3.70 -19.58
CA LYS A 328 23.56 -3.24 -19.02
C LYS A 328 24.53 -4.42 -19.12
N PRO A 329 25.74 -4.23 -19.68
CA PRO A 329 26.74 -5.28 -19.73
C PRO A 329 27.17 -5.74 -18.33
#